data_AF-A0A1Q8ILP4-F1
#
_entry.id   AF-A0A1Q8ILP4-F1
#
_cell.length_a   1.000
_cell.length_b   1.000
_cell.length_c   1.000
_cell.angle_alpha   90.00
_cell.angle_beta   90.00
_cell.angle_gamma   90.00
#
_symmetry.space_group_name_H-M   'P 1'
#
loop_
_entity.id
_entity.type
_entity.pdbx_description
1 polymer ?
#
loop_
_entity_poly.entity_id
_entity_poly.type
_entity_poly.pdbx_seq_one_letter_code
_entity_poly.pdbx_strand_id
1 'polypeptide(L)' 'MKPIKLRVPRGEAHDLLDDLTAWASTSGIDPGLSTFGEPDMAVSTDAQILYQVYVSESFFELFPQWRTFIEQ' A
#
# COMPACT_ATOMS: atom_id res chain seq x y z
N MET A 1 -13.70 -2.46 -8.65
CA MET A 1 -12.50 -3.30 -8.45
C MET A 1 -12.44 -3.75 -7.01
N LYS A 2 -11.94 -4.96 -6.73
CA LYS A 2 -11.66 -5.37 -5.35
C LYS A 2 -10.35 -4.70 -4.94
N PRO A 3 -10.31 -3.95 -3.82
CA PRO A 3 -9.08 -3.31 -3.40
C PRO A 3 -8.10 -4.37 -2.91
N ILE A 4 -6.88 -4.32 -3.43
CA ILE A 4 -5.76 -5.19 -3.05
C ILE A 4 -5.10 -4.57 -1.84
N LYS A 5 -4.99 -5.37 -0.78
CA LYS A 5 -4.43 -4.93 0.48
C LYS A 5 -2.91 -5.18 0.48
N LEU A 6 -2.13 -4.14 0.75
CA LEU A 6 -0.69 -4.23 0.89
C LEU A 6 -0.30 -4.11 2.36
N ARG A 7 0.65 -4.95 2.80
CA ARG A 7 1.29 -4.95 4.11
C ARG A 7 2.75 -4.57 3.97
N VAL A 8 3.05 -3.29 4.21
CA VAL A 8 4.39 -2.73 3.98
C VAL A 8 5.09 -2.42 5.31
N PRO A 9 6.38 -2.79 5.46
CA PRO A 9 7.16 -2.43 6.63
C PRO A 9 7.45 -0.92 6.66
N ARG A 10 7.67 -0.35 7.85
CA ARG A 10 7.89 1.09 8.01
C ARG A 10 9.06 1.66 7.22
N GLY A 11 10.11 0.87 6.97
CA GLY A 11 11.25 1.30 6.15
C GLY A 11 10.84 1.66 4.72
N GLU A 12 9.92 0.89 4.16
CA GLU A 12 9.47 1.00 2.76
C GLU A 12 8.19 1.87 2.63
N ALA A 13 7.58 2.26 3.75
CA ALA A 13 6.32 3.00 3.73
C ALA A 13 6.43 4.39 3.11
N HIS A 14 7.62 5.01 3.19
CA HIS A 14 7.86 6.32 2.57
C HIS A 14 7.90 6.20 1.04
N ASP A 15 8.62 5.20 0.52
CA ASP A 15 8.65 4.85 -0.90
C ASP A 15 7.25 4.50 -1.42
N LEU A 16 6.48 3.74 -0.64
CA LEU A 16 5.09 3.39 -1.00
C LEU A 16 4.22 4.63 -1.17
N LEU A 17 4.37 5.63 -0.30
CA LEU A 17 3.61 6.88 -0.37
C LEU A 17 3.96 7.69 -1.62
N ASP A 18 5.24 7.76 -1.97
CA ASP A 18 5.70 8.44 -3.19
C ASP A 18 5.14 7.75 -4.44
N ASP A 19 5.27 6.42 -4.52
CA ASP A 19 4.74 5.61 -5.62
C ASP A 19 3.22 5.70 -5.74
N LEU A 20 2.48 5.69 -4.62
CA LEU A 20 1.03 5.90 -4.61
C LEU A 20 0.65 7.27 -5.14
N THR A 21 1.40 8.31 -4.77
CA THR A 21 1.18 9.69 -5.23
C THR A 21 1.45 9.82 -6.73
N ALA A 22 2.52 9.19 -7.22
CA ALA A 22 2.85 9.14 -8.64
C ALA A 22 1.81 8.33 -9.44
N TRP A 23 1.37 7.18 -8.93
CA TRP A 23 0.31 6.37 -9.53
C TRP A 23 -1.01 7.13 -9.60
N ALA A 24 -1.43 7.77 -8.51
CA ALA A 24 -2.65 8.57 -8.44
C ALA A 24 -2.64 9.71 -9.46
N SER A 25 -1.49 10.40 -9.58
CA SER A 25 -1.28 11.47 -10.56
C SER A 25 -1.37 10.98 -12.01
N THR A 26 -0.95 9.74 -12.27
CA THR A 26 -0.93 9.15 -13.62
C THR A 26 -2.27 8.51 -13.99
N SER A 27 -2.94 7.86 -13.05
CA SER A 27 -4.17 7.11 -13.27
C SER A 27 -5.43 7.97 -13.09
N GLY A 28 -5.30 9.19 -12.55
CA GLY A 28 -6.45 10.02 -12.16
C GLY A 28 -7.30 9.38 -11.06
N ILE A 29 -6.76 8.39 -10.34
CA ILE A 29 -7.41 7.74 -9.22
C ILE A 29 -7.07 8.54 -7.97
N ASP A 30 -8.10 8.94 -7.22
CA ASP A 30 -7.92 9.72 -6.01
C ASP A 30 -7.14 8.90 -4.96
N PRO A 31 -5.98 9.39 -4.48
CA PRO A 31 -5.17 8.67 -3.49
C PRO A 31 -5.88 8.57 -2.14
N GLY A 32 -6.93 9.36 -1.89
CA GLY A 32 -7.80 9.24 -0.72
C GLY A 32 -8.73 8.01 -0.74
N LEU A 33 -8.92 7.35 -1.90
CA LEU A 33 -9.59 6.05 -1.98
C LEU A 33 -8.69 4.89 -1.53
N SER A 34 -7.37 5.11 -1.54
CA SER A 34 -6.42 4.20 -0.89
C SER A 34 -6.45 4.51 0.60
N THR A 35 -7.40 3.90 1.31
CA THR A 35 -7.54 4.11 2.75
C THR A 35 -6.24 3.73 3.45
N PHE A 36 -5.54 4.72 3.99
CA PHE A 36 -4.38 4.54 4.86
C PHE A 36 -4.90 4.06 6.21
N GLY A 37 -4.85 2.75 6.43
CA GLY A 37 -5.07 2.21 7.76
C GLY A 37 -3.74 2.20 8.49
N GLU A 38 -3.54 3.10 9.45
CA GLU A 38 -2.62 2.78 10.54
C GLU A 38 -3.14 1.48 11.18
N PRO A 39 -2.31 0.43 11.32
CA PRO A 39 -2.77 -0.82 11.88
C PRO A 39 -3.28 -0.54 13.29
N ASP A 40 -4.58 -0.77 13.46
CA ASP A 40 -5.24 -0.82 14.76
C ASP A 40 -4.36 -1.65 15.68
N MET A 41 -3.97 -1.05 16.82
CA MET A 41 -3.04 -1.60 17.80
C MET A 41 -3.41 -3.04 18.19
N ALA A 42 -2.92 -4.01 17.42
CA ALA A 42 -3.17 -5.42 17.67
C ALA A 42 -1.96 -6.25 17.23
N VAL A 43 -1.05 -6.36 18.20
CA VAL A 43 -0.46 -7.62 18.65
C VAL A 43 0.77 -8.15 17.90
N SER A 44 1.80 -8.39 18.72
CA SER A 44 2.91 -9.35 18.53
C SER A 44 4.15 -8.87 17.74
N THR A 45 5.02 -8.18 18.47
CA THR A 45 6.46 -8.39 18.72
C THR A 45 7.37 -9.24 17.79
N ASP A 46 7.04 -9.52 16.52
CA ASP A 46 8.01 -10.23 15.63
C ASP A 46 7.97 -9.87 14.13
N ALA A 47 7.06 -9.00 13.69
CA ALA A 47 7.13 -8.46 12.32
C ALA A 47 6.66 -7.00 12.31
N GLN A 48 7.56 -6.06 11.98
CA GLN A 48 7.30 -4.62 11.87
C GLN A 48 6.40 -4.28 10.66
N ILE A 49 5.21 -4.86 10.58
CA ILE A 49 4.22 -4.53 9.55
C ILE A 49 3.40 -3.37 10.08
N LEU A 50 3.59 -2.19 9.51
CA LEU A 50 3.06 -0.95 10.05
C LEU A 50 2.15 -0.19 9.08
N TYR A 51 2.03 -0.60 7.82
CA TYR A 51 1.24 0.13 6.83
C TYR A 51 0.35 -0.79 6.03
N GLN A 52 -0.95 -0.46 6.05
CA GLN A 52 -1.99 -1.10 5.26
C GLN A 52 -2.55 -0.09 4.25
N VAL A 53 -2.42 -0.39 2.96
CA VAL A 53 -3.01 0.41 1.89
C VAL A 53 -3.85 -0.45 0.96
N TYR A 54 -4.85 0.17 0.35
CA TYR A 54 -5.77 -0.44 -0.60
C TYR A 54 -5.47 0.09 -2.00
N VAL A 55 -5.01 -0.76 -2.91
CA VAL A 55 -4.63 -0.38 -4.28
C VAL A 55 -5.39 -1.21 -5.33
N SER A 56 -5.40 -0.75 -6.57
CA SER A 56 -5.94 -1.50 -7.71
C SER A 56 -4.85 -2.24 -8.46
N GLU A 57 -5.21 -3.21 -9.32
CA GLU A 57 -4.23 -3.98 -10.09
C GLU A 57 -3.29 -3.10 -10.94
N SER A 58 -3.81 -1.98 -11.45
CA SER A 58 -3.04 -1.00 -12.23
C SER A 58 -1.93 -0.30 -11.48
N PHE A 59 -1.95 -0.30 -10.15
CA PHE A 59 -0.81 0.17 -9.36
C PHE A 59 0.42 -0.69 -9.63
N PHE A 60 0.24 -2.01 -9.68
CA PHE A 60 1.34 -2.95 -9.91
C PHE A 60 1.82 -3.01 -11.36
N GLU A 61 1.08 -2.42 -12.30
CA GLU A 61 1.55 -2.25 -13.68
C GLU A 61 2.68 -1.22 -13.75
N LEU A 62 2.64 -0.19 -12.89
CA LEU A 62 3.70 0.81 -12.76
C LEU A 62 4.75 0.43 -11.72
N PHE A 63 4.30 -0.17 -10.61
CA PHE A 63 5.14 -0.47 -9.45
C PHE A 63 5.07 -1.95 -9.07
N PRO A 64 5.63 -2.85 -9.92
CA PRO A 64 5.51 -4.30 -9.73
C PRO A 64 6.21 -4.80 -8.45
N GLN A 65 7.20 -4.05 -7.92
CA GLN A 65 7.89 -4.43 -6.67
C GLN A 65 6.91 -4.62 -5.50
N TRP A 66 5.81 -3.86 -5.46
CA TRP A 66 4.89 -3.92 -4.33
C TRP A 66 4.07 -5.21 -4.26
N ARG A 67 4.09 -6.03 -5.32
CA ARG A 67 3.38 -7.33 -5.32
C ARG A 67 3.87 -8.27 -4.22
N THR A 68 5.13 -8.14 -3.79
CA THR A 68 5.68 -8.96 -2.69
C THR A 68 5.06 -8.64 -1.34
N PHE A 69 4.36 -7.50 -1.21
CA PHE A 69 3.73 -7.03 0.02
C PHE A 69 2.20 -7.24 -0.01
N ILE A 70 1.65 -7.91 -1.01
CA ILE A 70 0.21 -8.24 -1.04
C ILE A 70 -0.11 -9.14 0.16
N GLU A 71 -1.06 -8.70 0.97
CA GLU A 71 -1.65 -9.54 2.01
C GLU A 71 -2.52 -10.60 1.32
N GLN A 72 -2.10 -11.87 1.39
CA GLN A 72 -2.85 -13.03 0.88
C GLN A 72 -4.05 -13.37 1.76
#